data_AF-A0A0G8EPW7-F1
#
_entry.id   AF-A0A0G8EPW7-F1
#
_cell.length_a   1.000
_cell.length_b   1.000
_cell.length_c   1.000
_cell.angle_alpha   90.00
_cell.angle_beta   90.00
_cell.angle_gamma   90.00
#
_symmetry.space_group_name_H-M   'P 1'
#
loop_
_entity.id
_entity.type
_entity.pdbx_description
1 polymer ?
#
loop_
_entity_poly.entity_id
_entity_poly.type
_entity_poly.pdbx_seq_one_letter_code
_entity_poly.pdbx_strand_id
1 'polypeptide(L)'
;MPIIQPFMASRRFTSTLGAGTGTGAAFAIAATACLNDAGTTATAFPTFTYYNFYVNGILQPSVNSSITTGPTGAITIPGGDALDGGIPITIEFIVT
;
A
#
# COMPACT_ATOMS: atom_id res chain seq x y z
N MET A 1 -4.87 -11.17 30.44
CA MET A 1 -6.18 -11.28 29.74
C MET A 1 -5.91 -11.83 28.35
N PRO A 2 -6.69 -12.79 27.84
CA PRO A 2 -6.52 -13.25 26.47
C PRO A 2 -6.83 -12.11 25.49
N ILE A 3 -6.07 -12.05 24.40
CA ILE A 3 -6.38 -11.18 23.27
C ILE A 3 -7.67 -11.68 22.63
N ILE A 4 -8.61 -10.75 22.37
CA ILE A 4 -9.78 -11.05 21.56
C ILE A 4 -9.30 -11.17 20.11
N GLN A 5 -9.51 -12.34 19.51
CA GLN A 5 -9.15 -12.57 18.12
C GLN A 5 -10.05 -11.68 17.22
N PRO A 6 -9.47 -10.88 16.32
CA PRO A 6 -10.25 -10.07 15.40
C PRO A 6 -10.99 -10.95 14.38
N PHE A 7 -12.16 -10.48 13.94
CA PHE A 7 -13.00 -11.16 12.95
C PHE A 7 -12.45 -11.06 11.52
N MET A 8 -11.62 -10.05 11.24
CA MET A 8 -10.99 -9.82 9.94
C MET A 8 -9.48 -9.79 10.11
N ALA A 9 -8.75 -10.34 9.16
CA ALA A 9 -7.29 -10.29 9.14
C ALA A 9 -6.82 -9.00 8.46
N SER A 10 -5.63 -8.53 8.84
CA SER A 10 -4.93 -7.46 8.11
C SER A 10 -3.67 -8.00 7.43
N ARG A 11 -3.31 -7.39 6.31
CA ARG A 11 -2.07 -7.66 5.57
C ARG A 11 -1.43 -6.34 5.22
N ARG A 12 -0.20 -6.11 5.66
CA ARG A 12 0.52 -4.85 5.42
C ARG A 12 1.57 -5.01 4.35
N PHE A 13 1.75 -3.92 3.62
CA PHE A 13 2.72 -3.79 2.55
C PHE A 13 3.46 -2.47 2.74
N THR A 14 4.78 -2.51 2.76
CA THR A 14 5.63 -1.34 2.96
C THR A 14 6.54 -1.09 1.76
N SER A 15 6.77 0.17 1.45
CA SER A 15 7.66 0.61 0.37
C SER A 15 8.12 2.05 0.64
N THR A 16 8.77 2.67 -0.34
CA THR A 16 9.08 4.11 -0.35
C THR A 16 8.52 4.75 -1.63
N LEU A 17 8.30 6.06 -1.63
CA LEU A 17 7.84 6.75 -2.86
C LEU A 17 8.82 6.58 -4.02
N GLY A 18 10.12 6.50 -3.75
CA GLY A 18 11.14 6.31 -4.78
C GLY A 18 11.05 4.97 -5.52
N ALA A 19 10.26 4.02 -5.03
CA ALA A 19 9.98 2.77 -5.71
C ALA A 19 8.85 2.88 -6.75
N GLY A 20 8.13 4.01 -6.78
CA GLY A 20 7.07 4.28 -7.73
C GLY A 20 7.59 4.60 -9.13
N THR A 21 6.74 4.40 -10.12
CA THR A 21 7.00 4.68 -11.54
C THR A 21 5.85 5.48 -12.13
N GLY A 22 6.08 6.12 -13.29
CA GLY A 22 5.13 7.06 -13.88
C GLY A 22 5.27 8.47 -13.29
N THR A 23 4.39 9.37 -13.68
CA THR A 23 4.38 10.77 -13.24
C THR A 23 2.96 11.31 -13.11
N GLY A 24 2.79 12.38 -12.33
CA GLY A 24 1.52 13.06 -12.11
C GLY A 24 0.40 12.08 -11.73
N ALA A 25 -0.72 12.12 -12.47
CA ALA A 25 -1.89 11.30 -12.20
C ALA A 25 -1.67 9.78 -12.38
N ALA A 26 -0.64 9.38 -13.12
CA ALA A 26 -0.33 7.98 -13.41
C ALA A 26 0.74 7.38 -12.48
N PHE A 27 1.28 8.17 -11.54
CA PHE A 27 2.30 7.68 -10.61
C PHE A 27 1.75 6.54 -9.75
N ALA A 28 2.45 5.41 -9.73
CA ALA A 28 2.04 4.23 -9.01
C ALA A 28 3.22 3.40 -8.49
N ILE A 29 3.01 2.73 -7.35
CA ILE A 29 3.93 1.76 -6.77
C ILE A 29 3.36 0.36 -7.01
N ALA A 30 4.09 -0.49 -7.73
CA ALA A 30 3.70 -1.86 -7.99
C ALA A 30 3.77 -2.72 -6.72
N ALA A 31 2.93 -3.75 -6.61
CA ALA A 31 2.96 -4.70 -5.49
C ALA A 31 4.34 -5.34 -5.31
N THR A 32 5.02 -5.64 -6.42
CA THR A 32 6.38 -6.21 -6.43
C THR A 32 7.48 -5.25 -5.97
N ALA A 33 7.14 -3.97 -5.78
CA ALA A 33 8.02 -2.98 -5.17
C ALA A 33 7.77 -2.82 -3.65
N CYS A 34 6.88 -3.64 -3.07
CA CYS A 34 6.57 -3.64 -1.65
C CYS A 34 7.11 -4.89 -0.94
N LEU A 35 7.41 -4.77 0.35
CA LEU A 35 7.61 -5.89 1.26
C LEU A 35 6.30 -6.21 1.98
N ASN A 36 6.00 -7.48 2.21
CA ASN A 36 4.87 -7.93 3.03
C ASN A 36 5.25 -8.03 4.52
N ASP A 37 4.30 -8.42 5.38
CA ASP A 37 4.52 -8.62 6.82
C ASP A 37 5.61 -9.64 7.17
N ALA A 38 6.01 -10.52 6.23
CA ALA A 38 7.12 -11.46 6.41
C ALA A 38 8.48 -10.86 6.01
N GLY A 39 8.53 -9.58 5.62
CA GLY A 39 9.73 -8.91 5.13
C GLY A 39 10.17 -9.39 3.73
N THR A 40 9.30 -10.10 3.00
CA THR A 40 9.60 -10.61 1.65
C THR A 40 8.93 -9.75 0.59
N THR A 41 9.53 -9.65 -0.59
CA THR A 41 8.91 -8.97 -1.74
C THR A 41 7.55 -9.58 -2.05
N ALA A 42 6.52 -8.74 -2.10
CA ALA A 42 5.18 -9.16 -2.45
C ALA A 42 5.09 -9.54 -3.93
N THR A 43 4.21 -10.48 -4.26
CA THR A 43 3.96 -10.91 -5.64
C THR A 43 2.61 -10.43 -6.17
N ALA A 44 1.73 -9.97 -5.28
CA ALA A 44 0.39 -9.48 -5.60
C ALA A 44 -0.18 -8.67 -4.43
N PHE A 45 -1.12 -7.76 -4.74
CA PHE A 45 -2.03 -7.22 -3.73
C PHE A 45 -3.27 -8.12 -3.58
N PRO A 46 -3.73 -8.38 -2.33
CA PRO A 46 -4.86 -9.27 -2.09
C PRO A 46 -6.18 -8.62 -2.52
N THR A 47 -7.22 -9.43 -2.70
CA THR A 47 -8.60 -8.92 -2.60
C THR A 47 -8.87 -8.45 -1.17
N PHE A 48 -9.56 -7.33 -1.02
CA PHE A 48 -9.75 -6.64 0.26
C PHE A 48 -11.16 -6.07 0.39
N THR A 49 -11.60 -5.82 1.62
CA THR A 49 -12.86 -5.10 1.90
C THR A 49 -12.62 -3.59 1.87
N TYR A 50 -11.57 -3.14 2.54
CA TYR A 50 -11.05 -1.78 2.46
C TYR A 50 -9.54 -1.78 2.71
N TYR A 51 -8.89 -0.64 2.51
CA TYR A 51 -7.50 -0.45 2.82
C TYR A 51 -7.28 0.89 3.52
N ASN A 52 -6.26 0.94 4.38
CA ASN A 52 -5.73 2.18 4.93
C ASN A 52 -4.42 2.50 4.21
N PHE A 53 -4.24 3.76 3.84
CA PHE A 53 -3.03 4.24 3.20
C PHE A 53 -2.32 5.24 4.09
N TYR A 54 -1.05 4.97 4.40
CA TYR A 54 -0.23 5.83 5.23
C TYR A 54 0.97 6.34 4.44
N VAL A 55 1.16 7.65 4.48
CA VAL A 55 2.34 8.33 3.94
C VAL A 55 3.09 8.92 5.12
N ASN A 56 4.34 8.48 5.31
CA ASN A 56 5.15 8.81 6.50
C ASN A 56 4.43 8.51 7.85
N GLY A 57 3.64 7.44 7.89
CA GLY A 57 2.84 7.07 9.08
C GLY A 57 1.54 7.87 9.27
N ILE A 58 1.23 8.82 8.39
CA ILE A 58 -0.02 9.62 8.45
C ILE A 58 -1.07 9.04 7.53
N LEU A 59 -2.24 8.71 8.09
CA LEU A 59 -3.39 8.20 7.35
C LEU A 59 -3.85 9.22 6.31
N GLN A 60 -4.01 8.77 5.08
CA GLN A 60 -4.44 9.58 3.95
C GLN A 60 -5.95 9.44 3.70
N PRO A 61 -6.61 10.53 3.26
CA PRO A 61 -7.95 10.45 2.69
C PRO A 61 -8.03 9.50 1.49
N SER A 62 -9.17 8.83 1.32
CA SER A 62 -9.38 7.84 0.25
C SER A 62 -9.24 8.40 -1.16
N VAL A 63 -9.38 9.72 -1.35
CA VAL A 63 -9.21 10.39 -2.65
C VAL A 63 -7.75 10.48 -3.11
N ASN A 64 -6.79 10.28 -2.19
CA ASN A 64 -5.35 10.40 -2.49
C ASN A 64 -4.74 9.14 -3.09
N SER A 65 -5.48 8.02 -3.12
CA SER A 65 -4.98 6.76 -3.66
C SER A 65 -6.06 5.86 -4.22
N SER A 66 -5.65 4.92 -5.08
CA SER A 66 -6.50 3.82 -5.52
C SER A 66 -5.68 2.53 -5.68
N ILE A 67 -6.33 1.37 -5.55
CA ILE A 67 -5.67 0.06 -5.61
C ILE A 67 -6.16 -0.74 -6.81
N THR A 68 -5.21 -1.30 -7.55
CA THR A 68 -5.42 -2.46 -8.42
C THR A 68 -4.95 -3.71 -7.68
N THR A 69 -5.74 -4.78 -7.67
CA THR A 69 -5.41 -6.04 -6.98
C THR A 69 -4.75 -7.05 -7.92
N GLY A 70 -4.25 -8.16 -7.35
CA GLY A 70 -3.68 -9.28 -8.10
C GLY A 70 -2.20 -9.10 -8.44
N PRO A 71 -1.66 -9.96 -9.34
CA PRO A 71 -0.23 -9.98 -9.69
C PRO A 71 0.28 -8.71 -10.38
N THR A 72 -0.59 -7.99 -11.09
CA THR A 72 -0.31 -6.66 -11.65
C THR A 72 -0.76 -5.54 -10.70
N GLY A 73 -0.92 -5.87 -9.41
CA GLY A 73 -1.45 -4.95 -8.42
C GLY A 73 -0.53 -3.76 -8.21
N ALA A 74 -1.12 -2.59 -7.99
CA ALA A 74 -0.40 -1.35 -7.76
C ALA A 74 -1.28 -0.39 -6.94
N ILE A 75 -0.61 0.49 -6.19
CA ILE A 75 -1.25 1.66 -5.59
C ILE A 75 -0.94 2.87 -6.46
N THR A 76 -1.97 3.53 -6.97
CA THR A 76 -1.83 4.79 -7.69
C THR A 76 -1.90 5.93 -6.68
N ILE A 77 -0.93 6.85 -6.74
CA ILE A 77 -0.81 7.99 -5.82
C ILE A 77 -0.58 9.24 -6.69
N PRO A 78 -1.64 9.93 -7.15
CA PRO A 78 -1.51 11.07 -8.02
C PRO A 78 -0.57 12.15 -7.44
N GLY A 79 0.46 12.53 -8.20
CA GLY A 79 1.46 13.52 -7.79
C GLY A 79 2.50 13.02 -6.78
N GLY A 80 2.53 11.71 -6.48
CA GLY A 80 3.53 11.12 -5.60
C GLY A 80 4.98 11.24 -6.12
N ASP A 81 5.14 11.41 -7.43
CA ASP A 81 6.42 11.66 -8.12
C ASP A 81 7.05 13.02 -7.75
N ALA A 82 6.26 13.98 -7.29
CA ALA A 82 6.74 15.31 -6.89
C ALA A 82 7.24 15.35 -5.43
N LEU A 83 7.04 14.28 -4.68
CA LEU A 83 7.43 14.18 -3.27
C LEU A 83 8.80 13.52 -3.11
N ASP A 84 9.37 13.64 -1.91
CA ASP A 84 10.65 13.00 -1.60
C ASP A 84 10.54 11.46 -1.69
N GLY A 85 11.42 10.86 -2.49
CA GLY A 85 11.41 9.42 -2.74
C GLY A 85 11.77 8.56 -1.52
N GLY A 86 12.37 9.14 -0.47
CA GLY A 86 12.67 8.47 0.78
C GLY A 86 11.48 8.34 1.72
N ILE A 87 10.34 9.00 1.42
CA ILE A 87 9.16 8.95 2.28
C ILE A 87 8.64 7.50 2.35
N PRO A 88 8.50 6.93 3.56
CA PRO A 88 8.01 5.57 3.73
C PRO A 88 6.50 5.52 3.52
N ILE A 89 6.07 4.42 2.93
CA ILE A 89 4.70 4.17 2.52
C ILE A 89 4.23 2.88 3.17
N THR A 90 3.00 2.88 3.68
CA THR A 90 2.38 1.66 4.22
C THR A 90 0.95 1.55 3.72
N ILE A 91 0.62 0.37 3.21
CA ILE A 91 -0.73 -0.01 2.80
C ILE A 91 -1.16 -1.14 3.72
N GLU A 92 -2.27 -0.96 4.42
CA GLU A 92 -2.87 -2.01 5.24
C GLU A 92 -4.19 -2.45 4.61
N PHE A 93 -4.22 -3.67 4.09
CA PHE A 93 -5.44 -4.27 3.57
C PHE A 93 -6.17 -5.00 4.69
N ILE A 94 -7.47 -4.76 4.81
CA ILE A 94 -8.34 -5.56 5.65
C ILE A 94 -9.04 -6.58 4.77
N VAL A 95 -8.79 -7.85 5.07
CA VAL A 95 -9.23 -9.00 4.27
C VAL A 95 -10.19 -9.87 5.10
N THR A 96 -11.19 -10.41 4.41
CA THR A 96 -12.13 -11.42 4.93
C THR A 96 -11.71 -12.81 4.47
#